data_AF-A0A9P6V0V0-F1
#
_entry.id   AF-A0A9P6V0V0-F1
#
_cell.length_a   1.000
_cell.length_b   1.000
_cell.length_c   1.000
_cell.angle_alpha   90.00
_cell.angle_beta   90.00
_cell.angle_gamma   90.00
#
_symmetry.space_group_name_H-M   'P 1'
#
loop_
_entity.id
_entity.type
_entity.pdbx_description
1 polymer ?
#
loop_
_entity_poly.entity_id
_entity_poly.type
_entity_poly.pdbx_seq_one_letter_code
_entity_poly.pdbx_strand_id
1 'polypeptide(L)' 'MAQYWAQQMAAMGGGAGFGGAAAPAQPQEPPEVRFQVQLQQLNDMGFWDAAKNIRALLAAGGNINGAIEMLFSDTV' A
#
# COMPACT_ATOMS: atom_id res chain seq x y z
N MET A 1 -20.75 -31.78 -30.75
CA MET A 1 -21.76 -30.99 -30.01
C MET A 1 -21.99 -31.46 -28.55
N ALA A 2 -21.10 -32.27 -27.95
CA ALA A 2 -21.25 -32.77 -26.57
C ALA A 2 -20.17 -32.28 -25.58
N GLN A 3 -19.32 -31.34 -26.01
CA GLN A 3 -18.13 -30.91 -25.26
C GLN A 3 -18.32 -29.54 -24.57
N TYR A 4 -19.30 -28.73 -24.99
CA TYR A 4 -19.55 -27.41 -24.40
C TYR A 4 -20.30 -27.45 -23.07
N TRP A 5 -21.05 -28.53 -22.78
CA TRP A 5 -21.83 -28.64 -21.55
C TRP A 5 -20.98 -29.09 -20.34
N ALA A 6 -19.96 -29.93 -20.58
CA ALA A 6 -19.01 -30.37 -19.56
C ALA A 6 -18.05 -29.25 -19.11
N GLN A 7 -17.68 -28.34 -20.02
CA GLN A 7 -16.79 -27.21 -19.70
C GLN A 7 -17.50 -26.10 -18.91
N GLN A 8 -18.81 -25.92 -19.11
CA GLN A 8 -19.59 -24.96 -18.34
C GLN A 8 -19.84 -25.43 -16.89
N MET A 9 -19.88 -26.75 -16.66
CA MET A 9 -19.97 -27.31 -15.32
C MET A 9 -18.61 -27.36 -14.60
N ALA A 10 -17.49 -27.44 -15.33
CA ALA A 10 -16.14 -27.25 -14.78
C ALA A 10 -15.86 -25.80 -14.33
N ALA A 11 -16.53 -24.81 -14.93
CA ALA A 11 -16.46 -23.40 -14.50
C ALA A 11 -17.31 -23.11 -13.24
N MET A 12 -18.21 -24.02 -12.84
CA MET A 12 -19.12 -23.81 -11.70
C MET A 12 -18.99 -24.87 -10.59
N GLY A 13 -18.23 -25.95 -10.82
CA GLY A 13 -18.14 -27.11 -9.92
C GLY A 13 -16.79 -27.32 -9.21
N GLY A 14 -15.85 -26.38 -9.30
CA GLY A 14 -14.55 -26.44 -8.61
C GLY A 14 -14.54 -25.62 -7.33
N GLY A 15 -15.33 -26.02 -6.34
CA GLY A 15 -15.44 -25.33 -5.06
C GLY A 15 -14.15 -25.34 -4.22
N ALA A 16 -14.03 -24.30 -3.40
CA ALA A 16 -13.34 -24.31 -2.12
C ALA A 16 -11.81 -24.51 -2.15
N GLY A 17 -11.10 -23.62 -2.85
CA GLY A 17 -9.75 -23.23 -2.47
C GLY A 17 -9.79 -21.78 -2.01
N PHE A 18 -9.50 -21.54 -0.73
CA PHE A 18 -9.31 -20.23 -0.13
C PHE A 18 -8.08 -19.53 -0.78
N GLY A 19 -8.26 -19.05 -2.00
CA GLY A 19 -7.25 -18.35 -2.78
C GLY A 19 -7.85 -17.04 -3.20
N GLY A 20 -7.79 -16.07 -2.27
CA GLY A 20 -8.38 -14.76 -2.40
C GLY A 20 -8.12 -14.13 -3.75
N ALA A 21 -9.14 -13.44 -4.24
CA ALA A 21 -9.10 -12.47 -5.32
C ALA A 21 -7.68 -11.95 -5.57
N ALA A 22 -7.11 -12.29 -6.72
CA ALA A 22 -6.11 -11.44 -7.33
C ALA A 22 -6.81 -10.12 -7.65
N ALA A 23 -6.90 -9.24 -6.64
CA ALA A 23 -7.24 -7.85 -6.85
C ALA A 23 -6.29 -7.32 -7.94
N PRO A 24 -6.79 -6.55 -8.93
CA PRO A 24 -5.89 -5.91 -9.87
C PRO A 24 -4.87 -5.16 -9.04
N ALA A 25 -3.59 -5.50 -9.21
CA ALA A 25 -2.50 -4.75 -8.60
C ALA A 25 -2.66 -3.32 -9.11
N GLN A 26 -3.30 -2.48 -8.31
CA GLN A 26 -3.39 -1.06 -8.59
C GLN A 26 -1.94 -0.60 -8.78
N PRO A 27 -1.65 0.32 -9.72
CA PRO A 27 -0.35 0.96 -9.75
C PRO A 27 -0.17 1.57 -8.36
N GLN A 28 0.61 0.91 -7.52
CA GLN A 28 0.88 1.37 -6.17
C GLN A 28 1.78 2.58 -6.41
N GLU A 29 1.16 3.75 -6.58
CA GLU A 29 1.89 4.99 -6.76
C GLU A 29 2.93 5.05 -5.66
N PRO A 30 4.20 5.35 -6.01
CA PRO A 30 5.28 5.35 -5.04
C PRO A 30 4.87 6.19 -3.84
N PRO A 31 5.11 5.73 -2.61
CA PRO A 31 4.78 6.51 -1.42
C PRO A 31 5.45 7.89 -1.46
N GLU A 32 6.60 8.03 -2.13
CA GLU A 32 7.23 9.33 -2.45
C GLU A 32 6.26 10.31 -3.11
N VAL A 33 5.53 9.84 -4.13
CA VAL A 33 4.59 10.67 -4.91
C VAL A 33 3.33 10.94 -4.10
N ARG A 34 2.82 9.92 -3.42
CA ARG A 34 1.63 10.03 -2.56
C ARG A 34 1.85 10.98 -1.38
N PHE A 35 3.07 11.04 -0.88
CA PHE A 35 3.42 11.80 0.31
C PHE A 35 4.25 13.06 0.03
N GLN A 36 4.32 13.53 -1.22
CA GLN A 36 5.14 14.69 -1.60
C GLN A 36 4.89 15.93 -0.73
N VAL A 37 3.62 16.21 -0.42
CA VAL A 37 3.24 17.37 0.41
C VAL A 37 3.73 17.22 1.84
N GLN A 38 3.59 16.02 2.41
CA GLN A 38 4.04 15.73 3.78
C GLN A 38 5.57 15.72 3.86
N LEU A 39 6.25 15.22 2.84
CA LEU A 39 7.70 15.24 2.76
C LEU A 39 8.25 16.68 2.69
N GLN A 40 7.60 17.57 1.94
CA GLN A 40 7.94 19.00 1.93
C GLN A 40 7.76 19.63 3.31
N GLN A 41 6.62 19.39 3.97
CA GLN A 41 6.38 19.93 5.32
C GLN A 41 7.41 19.41 6.35
N LEU A 42 7.76 18.12 6.27
CA LEU A 42 8.80 17.53 7.11
C LEU A 42 10.18 18.14 6.82
N ASN A 43 10.52 18.35 5.55
CA ASN A 43 11.76 19.04 5.14
C ASN A 43 11.80 20.47 5.71
N ASP A 44 10.71 21.23 5.62
CA ASP A 44 10.61 22.59 6.17
C ASP A 44 10.80 22.63 7.69
N MET A 45 10.43 21.54 8.39
CA MET A 45 10.66 21.37 9.83
C MET A 45 12.09 20.93 10.17
N GLY A 46 12.90 20.53 9.18
CA GLY A 46 14.28 20.09 9.36
C GLY A 46 14.50 18.57 9.21
N PHE A 47 13.46 17.80 8.88
CA PHE A 47 13.58 16.37 8.58
C PHE A 47 13.85 16.16 7.09
N TRP A 48 15.13 16.20 6.70
CA TRP A 48 15.57 16.09 5.29
C TRP A 48 15.65 14.65 4.75
N ASP A 49 15.51 13.65 5.62
CA ASP A 49 15.62 12.24 5.25
C ASP A 49 14.29 11.72 4.71
N ALA A 50 14.15 11.77 3.38
CA ALA A 50 12.95 11.29 2.70
C ALA A 50 12.65 9.81 3.00
N ALA A 51 13.67 8.95 3.15
CA ALA A 51 13.46 7.54 3.43
C ALA A 51 12.88 7.32 4.83
N LYS A 52 13.41 8.02 5.85
CA LYS A 52 12.84 8.02 7.20
C LYS A 52 11.42 8.59 7.22
N ASN A 53 11.22 9.73 6.56
CA ASN A 53 9.93 10.39 6.49
C ASN A 53 8.86 9.50 5.83
N ILE A 54 9.19 8.81 4.74
CA ILE A 54 8.29 7.86 4.08
C ILE A 54 7.95 6.69 5.00
N ARG A 55 8.94 6.12 5.70
CA ARG A 55 8.68 5.03 6.65
C ARG A 55 7.77 5.50 7.79
N ALA A 56 7.99 6.70 8.31
CA ALA A 56 7.17 7.30 9.34
C ALA A 56 5.74 7.58 8.84
N LEU A 57 5.58 8.10 7.62
CA LEU A 57 4.28 8.35 7.00
C LEU A 57 3.54 7.07 6.65
N LEU A 58 4.24 6.01 6.22
CA LEU A 58 3.67 4.70 6.00
C LEU A 58 3.15 4.09 7.30
N ALA A 59 3.93 4.18 8.38
CA ALA A 59 3.50 3.69 9.69
C ALA A 59 2.36 4.53 10.30
N ALA A 60 2.37 5.84 10.06
CA ALA A 60 1.32 6.76 10.50
C ALA A 60 0.07 6.77 9.58
N GLY A 61 0.05 5.96 8.52
CA GLY A 61 -1.08 5.89 7.59
C GLY A 61 -1.33 7.16 6.77
N GLY A 62 -0.28 7.97 6.54
CA GLY A 62 -0.35 9.26 5.84
C GLY A 62 -0.61 10.46 6.75
N ASN A 63 -0.59 10.28 8.07
CA ASN A 63 -0.72 11.38 9.03
C ASN A 63 0.66 12.00 9.32
N ILE A 64 0.80 13.31 9.06
CA ILE A 64 2.05 14.03 9.31
C ILE A 64 2.38 14.12 10.81
N ASN A 65 1.41 14.33 11.69
CA ASN A 65 1.66 14.45 13.12
C ASN A 65 2.18 13.12 13.69
N GLY A 66 1.57 11.99 13.29
CA GLY A 66 2.04 10.67 13.70
C GLY A 66 3.43 10.33 13.13
N ALA A 67 3.73 10.78 11.91
CA ALA A 67 5.06 10.63 11.34
C ALA A 67 6.11 11.44 12.12
N ILE A 68 5.79 12.68 12.52
CA ILE A 68 6.67 13.53 13.33
C ILE A 68 7.00 12.85 14.67
N GLU A 69 6.00 12.35 15.40
CA GLU A 69 6.21 11.64 16.67
C GLU A 69 7.13 10.43 16.53
N MET A 70 6.99 9.67 15.44
CA MET A 70 7.86 8.54 15.13
C MET A 70 9.30 8.99 14.81
N LEU A 71 9.47 10.06 14.03
CA LEU A 71 10.79 10.60 13.69
C LEU A 71 11.53 11.15 14.91
N PHE A 72 10.82 11.81 15.82
CA PHE A 72 11.38 12.22 17.11
C PHE A 72 11.76 11.01 17.96
N SER A 73 10.95 9.95 17.99
CA SER A 73 11.26 8.73 18.74
C SER A 73 12.44 7.93 18.15
N ASP A 74 12.65 7.97 16.83
CA ASP A 74 13.76 7.27 16.15
C ASP A 74 15.11 8.01 16.32
N THR A 75 15.06 9.30 16.65
CA THR A 75 16.25 10.17 16.73
C THR A 75 16.80 10.32 18.16
N VAL A 76 16.05 9.93 19.19
CA VAL A 76 16.41 10.05 20.62
C VAL A 76 16.78 8.70 21.24
#